data_AF-A0A7V4LR50-F1
#
_entry.id   AF-A0A7V4LR50-F1
#
_cell.length_a   1.000
_cell.length_b   1.000
_cell.length_c   1.000
_cell.angle_alpha   90.00
_cell.angle_beta   90.00
_cell.angle_gamma   90.00
#
_symmetry.space_group_name_H-M   'P 1'
#
loop_
_entity.id
_entity.type
_entity.pdbx_description
1 polymer ?
#
loop_
_entity_poly.entity_id
_entity_poly.type
_entity_poly.pdbx_seq_one_letter_code
_entity_poly.pdbx_strand_id
1 'polypeptide(L)'
;MTKSLDTKLAEIKADRASRAFILADAKDADMAFGVRAPGPRSYLAAAGARPAQFSPEVWTREEFGYRNLPEFLDIIREVTQQGLVDIMLMSAYVNDLLT
;
A
#
# COMPACT_ATOMS: atom_id res chain seq x y z
N MET A 1 10.48 17.74 -12.44
CA MET A 1 10.60 17.60 -10.97
C MET A 1 11.49 16.39 -10.72
N THR A 2 12.58 16.53 -9.95
CA THR A 2 13.47 15.40 -9.64
C THR A 2 12.84 14.54 -8.54
N LYS A 3 12.77 13.21 -8.72
CA LYS A 3 12.21 12.32 -7.69
C LYS A 3 13.21 12.14 -6.55
N SER A 4 12.73 12.00 -5.31
CA SER A 4 13.58 11.81 -4.12
C SER A 4 14.49 10.57 -4.24
N LEU A 5 13.97 9.49 -4.83
CA LEU A 5 14.72 8.26 -5.08
C LEU A 5 15.93 8.49 -5.99
N ASP A 6 15.78 9.30 -7.05
CA ASP A 6 16.88 9.59 -7.97
C ASP A 6 18.02 10.32 -7.26
N THR A 7 17.68 11.28 -6.39
CA THR A 7 18.64 12.00 -5.55
C THR A 7 19.38 11.06 -4.59
N LYS A 8 18.64 10.20 -3.88
CA LYS A 8 19.24 9.23 -2.94
C LYS A 8 20.15 8.22 -3.66
N LEU A 9 19.73 7.72 -4.83
CA LEU A 9 20.53 6.79 -5.62
C LEU A 9 21.83 7.44 -6.12
N ALA A 10 21.79 8.71 -6.51
CA ALA A 10 22.99 9.45 -6.89
C ALA A 10 23.95 9.63 -5.70
N GLU A 11 23.43 9.96 -4.52
CA GLU A 11 24.23 10.12 -3.29
C GLU A 11 24.93 8.81 -2.89
N ILE A 12 24.17 7.70 -2.81
CA ILE A 12 24.71 6.38 -2.44
C ILE A 12 25.77 5.90 -3.45
N LYS A 13 25.60 6.21 -4.74
CA LYS A 13 26.58 5.88 -5.78
C LYS A 13 27.87 6.72 -5.66
N ALA A 14 27.75 7.98 -5.25
CA ALA A 14 28.88 8.89 -5.12
C ALA A 14 29.72 8.61 -3.86
N ASP A 15 29.08 8.21 -2.76
CA ASP A 15 29.76 7.95 -1.50
C ASP A 15 29.25 6.67 -0.81
N ARG A 16 30.15 5.69 -0.65
CA ARG A 16 29.87 4.43 0.05
C ARG A 16 29.69 4.61 1.56
N ALA A 17 30.14 5.73 2.13
CA ALA A 17 29.94 6.08 3.53
C ALA A 17 28.67 6.91 3.78
N SER A 18 27.88 7.19 2.73
CA SER A 18 26.62 7.92 2.85
C SER A 18 25.68 7.25 3.86
N ARG A 19 24.91 8.08 4.56
CA ARG A 19 23.86 7.66 5.50
C ARG A 19 22.48 7.60 4.84
N ALA A 20 22.37 7.93 3.56
CA ALA A 20 21.13 7.83 2.83
C ALA A 20 20.67 6.37 2.77
N PHE A 21 19.35 6.17 2.88
CA PHE A 21 18.73 4.87 2.75
C PHE A 21 17.42 4.99 1.97
N ILE A 22 17.05 3.87 1.35
CA ILE A 22 15.81 3.71 0.60
C ILE A 22 14.81 3.03 1.50
N LEU A 23 13.66 3.67 1.72
CA LEU A 23 12.52 3.08 2.41
C LEU A 23 11.54 2.53 1.38
N ALA A 24 11.31 1.23 1.41
CA ALA A 24 10.35 0.57 0.54
C ALA A 24 9.23 -0.07 1.37
N ASP A 25 7.98 0.12 0.94
CA ASP A 25 6.80 -0.52 1.51
C ASP A 25 6.22 -1.49 0.48
N ALA A 26 5.92 -2.71 0.89
CA ALA A 26 5.39 -3.76 0.03
C ALA A 26 3.92 -4.01 0.38
N LYS A 27 3.02 -3.42 -0.41
CA LYS A 27 1.56 -3.53 -0.27
C LYS A 27 0.97 -4.32 -1.42
N ASP A 28 1.41 -5.57 -1.50
CA ASP A 28 1.03 -6.50 -2.57
C ASP A 28 0.08 -7.60 -2.07
N ALA A 29 -1.19 -7.26 -1.89
CA ALA A 29 -2.17 -8.14 -1.24
C ALA A 29 -2.71 -9.24 -2.16
N ASP A 30 -2.58 -9.16 -3.48
CA ASP A 30 -3.12 -10.20 -4.38
C ASP A 30 -2.19 -11.43 -4.52
N MET A 31 -0.94 -11.34 -4.06
CA MET A 31 0.06 -12.41 -4.12
C MET A 31 0.02 -13.38 -2.92
N ALA A 32 -0.84 -13.16 -1.91
CA ALA A 32 -0.96 -14.04 -0.75
C ALA A 32 -2.38 -14.06 -0.13
N PHE A 33 -2.64 -14.98 0.81
CA PHE A 33 -3.79 -15.07 1.76
C PHE A 33 -5.24 -14.88 1.25
N GLY A 34 -5.47 -14.72 -0.05
CA GLY A 34 -6.79 -14.55 -0.66
C GLY A 34 -7.52 -13.34 -0.07
N VAL A 35 -8.79 -13.52 0.31
CA VAL A 35 -9.64 -12.41 0.78
C VAL A 35 -9.09 -11.71 2.03
N ARG A 36 -8.22 -12.35 2.81
CA ARG A 36 -7.63 -11.78 4.05
C ARG A 36 -6.40 -10.92 3.82
N ALA A 37 -5.83 -10.97 2.63
CA ALA A 37 -4.55 -10.34 2.33
C ALA A 37 -4.51 -8.81 2.44
N PRO A 38 -5.62 -8.09 2.21
CA PRO A 38 -5.69 -6.67 2.57
C PRO A 38 -5.44 -6.39 4.05
N GLY A 39 -5.42 -7.40 4.94
CA GLY A 39 -5.14 -7.25 6.37
C GLY A 39 -6.38 -6.84 7.19
N PRO A 40 -6.27 -6.91 8.54
CA PRO A 40 -7.40 -6.71 9.44
C PRO A 40 -7.98 -5.31 9.33
N ARG A 41 -9.30 -5.19 9.56
CA ARG A 41 -10.04 -3.92 9.51
C ARG A 41 -9.88 -3.06 10.77
N SER A 42 -9.01 -3.44 11.70
CA SER A 42 -8.72 -2.67 12.92
C SER A 42 -8.10 -1.30 12.65
N TYR A 43 -7.55 -1.11 11.44
CA TYR A 43 -7.09 0.18 10.93
C TYR A 43 -7.72 0.46 9.56
N LEU A 44 -8.16 1.71 9.36
CA LEU A 44 -8.65 2.24 8.10
C LEU A 44 -7.92 3.55 7.80
N ALA A 45 -7.82 3.87 6.51
CA ALA A 45 -7.43 5.20 6.06
C ALA A 45 -8.38 6.28 6.63
N ALA A 46 -7.98 7.55 6.58
CA ALA A 46 -8.80 8.69 6.94
C ALA A 46 -10.12 8.74 6.15
N ALA A 47 -10.14 8.20 4.93
CA ALA A 47 -11.37 8.01 4.14
C ALA A 47 -12.41 7.09 4.81
N GLY A 48 -11.99 6.28 5.79
CA GLY A 48 -12.84 5.40 6.57
C GLY A 48 -13.32 4.16 5.81
N ALA A 49 -14.49 3.68 6.18
CA ALA A 49 -15.10 2.48 5.59
C ALA A 49 -15.54 2.72 4.14
N ARG A 50 -15.25 1.77 3.25
CA ARG A 50 -15.76 1.78 1.87
C ARG A 50 -16.83 0.70 1.66
N PRO A 51 -17.84 0.98 0.81
CA PRO A 51 -18.72 -0.05 0.32
C PRO A 51 -17.90 -1.15 -0.35
N ALA A 52 -18.28 -2.40 -0.09
CA ALA A 52 -17.73 -3.55 -0.80
C ALA A 52 -18.81 -4.59 -1.00
N GLN A 53 -18.69 -5.31 -2.10
CA GLN A 53 -19.48 -6.49 -2.37
C GLN A 53 -18.79 -7.67 -1.71
N PHE A 54 -19.41 -8.18 -0.67
CA PHE A 54 -19.13 -9.51 -0.14
C PHE A 54 -20.40 -10.33 -0.34
N SER A 55 -20.29 -11.65 -0.48
CA SER A 55 -21.44 -12.53 -0.54
C SER A 55 -22.09 -12.57 0.85
N PRO A 56 -23.28 -11.97 1.05
CA PRO A 56 -23.95 -11.96 2.34
C PRO A 56 -24.37 -13.38 2.78
N GLU A 57 -24.40 -14.33 1.84
CA GLU A 57 -24.66 -15.74 2.10
C GLU A 57 -23.50 -16.44 2.83
N VAL A 58 -22.28 -15.88 2.76
CA VAL A 58 -21.08 -16.44 3.39
C VAL A 58 -20.63 -15.63 4.60
N TRP A 59 -20.61 -14.30 4.48
CA TRP A 59 -20.23 -13.40 5.57
C TRP A 59 -21.04 -12.10 5.54
N THR A 60 -21.49 -11.66 6.70
CA THR A 60 -21.87 -10.26 6.90
C THR A 60 -20.62 -9.36 6.92
N ARG A 61 -20.84 -8.04 6.77
CA ARG A 61 -19.77 -7.04 6.79
C ARG A 61 -18.96 -7.12 8.08
N GLU A 62 -19.65 -7.30 9.20
CA GLU A 62 -19.08 -7.34 10.55
C GLU A 62 -18.29 -8.64 10.78
N GLU A 63 -18.73 -9.75 10.20
CA GLU A 63 -18.07 -11.06 10.32
C GLU A 63 -16.80 -11.18 9.47
N PHE A 64 -16.74 -10.48 8.33
CA PHE A 64 -15.60 -10.60 7.42
C PHE A 64 -14.28 -10.18 8.07
N GLY A 65 -14.25 -9.08 8.83
CA GLY A 65 -13.11 -8.69 9.69
C GLY A 65 -11.83 -8.18 8.98
N TYR A 66 -11.74 -8.25 7.65
CA TYR A 66 -10.59 -7.75 6.86
C TYR A 66 -10.99 -6.54 6.00
N ARG A 67 -9.99 -5.77 5.58
CA ARG A 67 -10.17 -4.66 4.62
C ARG A 67 -10.63 -5.22 3.27
N ASN A 68 -11.45 -4.45 2.56
CA ASN A 68 -11.67 -4.68 1.14
C ASN A 68 -10.58 -3.99 0.30
N LEU A 69 -10.55 -4.27 -1.00
CA LEU A 69 -9.59 -3.67 -1.91
C LEU A 69 -9.64 -2.13 -1.90
N PRO A 70 -10.81 -1.45 -2.04
CA PRO A 70 -10.87 0.01 -1.93
C PRO A 70 -10.24 0.59 -0.65
N GLU A 71 -10.52 -0.02 0.51
CA GLU A 71 -9.93 0.39 1.80
C GLU A 71 -8.41 0.19 1.84
N PHE A 72 -7.90 -0.86 1.19
CA PHE A 72 -6.48 -1.10 1.07
C PHE A 72 -5.79 -0.09 0.15
N LEU A 73 -6.41 0.23 -0.98
CA LEU A 73 -5.91 1.24 -1.94
C LEU A 73 -5.84 2.64 -1.30
N ASP A 74 -6.82 3.02 -0.49
CA ASP A 74 -6.78 4.29 0.23
C ASP A 74 -5.58 4.38 1.17
N ILE A 75 -5.17 3.27 1.78
CA ILE A 75 -3.99 3.22 2.66
C ILE A 75 -2.69 3.31 1.86
N ILE A 76 -2.62 2.67 0.69
CA ILE A 76 -1.47 2.86 -0.22
C ILE A 76 -1.32 4.34 -0.59
N ARG A 77 -2.43 5.02 -0.91
CA ARG A 77 -2.43 6.45 -1.24
C ARG A 77 -1.93 7.30 -0.08
N GLU A 78 -2.44 7.07 1.12
CA GLU A 78 -2.03 7.83 2.31
C GLU A 78 -0.55 7.65 2.66
N VAL A 79 -0.06 6.40 2.63
CA VAL A 79 1.36 6.13 2.88
C VAL A 79 2.24 6.82 1.83
N THR A 80 1.83 6.77 0.56
CA THR A 80 2.58 7.40 -0.53
C THR A 80 2.57 8.93 -0.41
N GLN A 81 1.45 9.53 -0.02
CA GLN A 81 1.30 10.98 0.17
C GLN A 81 2.17 11.55 1.29
N GLN A 82 2.56 10.74 2.29
CA GLN A 82 3.50 11.16 3.32
C GLN A 82 4.88 11.52 2.75
N GLY A 83 5.23 11.04 1.56
CA GLY A 83 6.52 11.32 0.91
C GLY A 83 7.73 10.71 1.62
N LEU A 84 7.50 9.79 2.56
CA LEU A 84 8.55 9.10 3.32
C LEU A 84 9.04 7.81 2.64
N VAL A 85 8.14 7.14 1.91
CA VAL A 85 8.44 5.91 1.17
C VAL A 85 9.01 6.27 -0.20
N ASP A 86 10.17 5.74 -0.53
CA ASP A 86 10.83 5.95 -1.82
C ASP A 86 10.31 4.99 -2.89
N ILE A 87 9.89 3.79 -2.49
CA ILE A 87 9.39 2.73 -3.37
C ILE A 87 8.16 2.09 -2.74
N MET A 88 7.01 2.21 -3.41
CA MET A 88 5.83 1.42 -3.08
C MET A 88 5.76 0.22 -4.02
N LEU A 89 6.02 -0.99 -3.51
CA LEU A 89 5.86 -2.22 -4.26
C LEU A 89 4.40 -2.68 -4.17
N MET A 90 3.79 -2.93 -5.32
CA MET A 90 2.42 -3.38 -5.49
C MET A 90 2.32 -4.24 -6.74
N SER A 91 1.29 -5.08 -6.86
CA SER A 91 1.04 -5.83 -8.08
C SER A 91 0.76 -4.93 -9.26
N ALA A 92 0.87 -5.51 -10.46
CA ALA A 92 0.48 -4.84 -11.70
C ALA A 92 -0.97 -4.34 -11.63
N TYR A 93 -1.89 -5.14 -11.10
CA TYR A 93 -3.31 -4.75 -11.01
C TYR A 93 -3.53 -3.57 -10.05
N VAL A 94 -2.90 -3.60 -8.87
CA VAL A 94 -2.99 -2.48 -7.92
C VAL A 94 -2.34 -1.22 -8.50
N ASN A 95 -1.22 -1.37 -9.21
CA ASN A 95 -0.54 -0.26 -9.88
C ASN A 95 -1.46 0.39 -10.94
N ASP A 96 -2.07 -0.40 -11.82
CA ASP A 96 -2.99 0.09 -12.85
C ASP A 96 -4.22 0.84 -12.29
N LEU A 97 -4.61 0.55 -11.04
CA LEU A 97 -5.71 1.26 -10.36
C LEU A 97 -5.27 2.57 -9.69
N LEU A 98 -3.96 2.77 -9.48
CA LEU A 98 -3.41 3.88 -8.71
C LEU A 98 -2.59 4.88 -9.55
N THR A 99 -2.11 4.49 -10.73
CA THR A 99 -1.32 5.33 -11.65
C THR A 99 -2.07 5.64 -12.94
#